data_AF-A0A7Z9BKU4-F1
#
_entry.id   AF-A0A7Z9BKU4-F1
#
_cell.length_a   1.000
_cell.length_b   1.000
_cell.length_c   1.000
_cell.angle_alpha   90.00
_cell.angle_beta   90.00
_cell.angle_gamma   90.00
#
_symmetry.space_group_name_H-M   'P 1'
#
loop_
_entity.id
_entity.type
_entity.pdbx_description
1 polymer ?
#
loop_
_entity_poly.entity_id
_entity_poly.type
_entity_poly.pdbx_seq_one_letter_code
_entity_poly.pdbx_strand_id
1 'polypeptide(L)'
;MWDEWNKYQEQFVIYGIFFDKITDEIWKIKHAQDAIEEDLIYYLNIWMHFEYIESFIKTEYPEKYEFWLLVYRELLIEEKLLTKNKSEVDKLKNLFNNKLNNIFALSNVSELLELINPNNHPFIKGASIARLKMLIRYEEVGNEQEIINLLLKQLKSAVNSEMKCAILYLLTYYHLTYFPVQDLQTVQQLIDLLSIPQNKITVKAIVYSLYAININLAENTVSKIEAKRLIVSTMGRYVNYQNNDESSSIYQLAYDVAAECSEHFRYEEFWEAWHSQISIPTFKPQLTDLAQQLKPTETVYPLVINSLNLATETNEEAIANFLSTKIYKHPQVNISGKPPTVRNAAELQQHLFTIQDELQKSKLALILCIQDRVGIYQEPTPEALAVSLKLVDKELGFYIIWITNQPLDISLQGFPPEQDNLIGAIQAGLEKLT
;
A
#
# COMPACT_ATOMS: atom_id res chain seq x y z
N MET A 1 32.96 1.56 -17.29
CA MET A 1 31.60 1.23 -17.77
C MET A 1 30.53 1.45 -16.68
N TRP A 2 30.66 0.91 -15.46
CA TRP A 2 29.72 1.22 -14.35
C TRP A 2 29.86 2.66 -13.79
N ASP A 3 31.07 3.21 -13.72
CA ASP A 3 31.30 4.57 -13.16
C ASP A 3 30.93 5.73 -14.10
N GLU A 4 30.91 5.49 -15.42
CA GLU A 4 30.43 6.50 -16.40
C GLU A 4 28.91 6.57 -16.45
N TRP A 5 28.23 5.48 -16.08
CA TRP A 5 26.76 5.39 -15.99
C TRP A 5 26.20 6.21 -14.83
N ASN A 6 26.84 6.17 -13.66
CA ASN A 6 26.43 6.96 -12.49
C ASN A 6 26.60 8.47 -12.71
N LYS A 7 27.62 8.88 -13.47
CA LYS A 7 27.86 10.28 -13.83
C LYS A 7 26.82 10.85 -14.81
N TYR A 8 26.09 9.98 -15.51
CA TYR A 8 25.06 10.32 -16.49
C TYR A 8 23.69 10.63 -15.84
N GLN A 9 23.37 10.00 -14.71
CA GLN A 9 22.13 10.26 -13.97
C GLN A 9 22.11 11.65 -13.33
N GLU A 10 23.25 12.16 -12.86
CA GLU A 10 23.35 13.48 -12.22
C GLU A 10 23.18 14.66 -13.19
N GLN A 11 23.47 14.49 -14.49
CA GLN A 11 23.36 15.58 -15.47
C GLN A 11 21.94 15.75 -16.03
N PHE A 12 21.06 14.76 -15.91
CA PHE A 12 19.72 14.77 -16.48
C PHE A 12 18.66 15.42 -15.57
N VAL A 13 18.94 15.52 -14.26
CA VAL A 13 18.08 16.18 -13.25
C VAL A 13 17.92 17.69 -13.50
N ILE A 14 18.74 18.29 -14.37
CA ILE A 14 18.82 19.75 -14.55
C ILE A 14 17.90 20.30 -15.67
N TYR A 15 17.26 19.47 -16.50
CA TYR A 15 16.56 19.96 -17.72
C TYR A 15 15.02 19.85 -17.76
N GLY A 16 14.35 19.51 -16.66
CA GLY A 16 12.88 19.42 -16.59
C GLY A 16 12.08 20.74 -16.57
N ILE A 17 12.68 21.90 -16.89
CA ILE A 17 12.09 23.24 -16.64
C ILE A 17 12.01 24.10 -17.92
N PHE A 18 11.49 23.63 -19.07
CA PHE A 18 11.46 24.52 -20.26
C PHE A 18 10.26 24.46 -21.23
N PHE A 19 9.13 23.83 -20.90
CA PHE A 19 7.99 23.81 -21.85
C PHE A 19 6.65 24.20 -21.21
N ASP A 20 6.58 25.44 -20.71
CA ASP A 20 5.32 26.12 -20.38
C ASP A 20 4.93 27.10 -21.49
N LYS A 21 4.00 26.68 -22.36
CA LYS A 21 2.97 27.51 -23.03
C LYS A 21 2.38 26.74 -24.22
N ILE A 22 1.22 26.13 -24.00
CA ILE A 22 0.01 26.13 -24.86
C ILE A 22 -0.89 24.96 -24.43
N THR A 23 -2.12 25.30 -23.97
CA THR A 23 -3.33 24.49 -23.67
C THR A 23 -3.68 24.05 -22.23
N ASP A 24 -3.58 24.96 -21.27
CA ASP A 24 -3.84 24.89 -19.81
C ASP A 24 -4.95 24.00 -19.18
N GLU A 25 -5.93 23.45 -19.90
CA GLU A 25 -6.98 22.61 -19.24
C GLU A 25 -7.09 21.17 -19.76
N ILE A 26 -6.82 20.91 -21.05
CA ILE A 26 -6.61 19.52 -21.54
C ILE A 26 -5.19 19.05 -21.22
N TRP A 27 -4.27 19.99 -21.02
CA TRP A 27 -2.84 19.77 -20.77
C TRP A 27 -2.56 19.23 -19.36
N LYS A 28 -3.33 19.58 -18.33
CA LYS A 28 -3.03 19.19 -16.93
C LYS A 28 -3.25 17.70 -16.64
N ILE A 29 -4.36 17.13 -17.12
CA ILE A 29 -4.66 15.69 -16.94
C ILE A 29 -3.74 14.84 -17.84
N LYS A 30 -3.50 15.32 -19.08
CA LYS A 30 -2.69 14.61 -20.07
C LYS A 30 -1.18 14.65 -19.77
N HIS A 31 -0.64 15.74 -19.22
CA HIS A 31 0.75 15.79 -18.76
C HIS A 31 1.00 15.05 -17.44
N ALA A 32 0.01 14.90 -16.56
CA ALA A 32 0.17 14.00 -15.43
C ALA A 32 0.35 12.55 -15.94
N GLN A 33 -0.48 12.12 -16.89
CA GLN A 33 -0.34 10.82 -17.56
C GLN A 33 1.01 10.66 -18.26
N ASP A 34 1.38 11.60 -19.14
CA ASP A 34 2.64 11.57 -19.89
C ASP A 34 3.86 11.63 -18.96
N ALA A 35 3.86 12.47 -17.91
CA ALA A 35 4.98 12.59 -16.97
C ALA A 35 5.11 11.37 -16.03
N ILE A 36 4.01 10.71 -15.67
CA ILE A 36 4.04 9.46 -14.89
C ILE A 36 4.55 8.31 -15.75
N GLU A 37 4.09 8.22 -17.00
CA GLU A 37 4.58 7.24 -17.96
C GLU A 37 6.06 7.46 -18.29
N GLU A 38 6.49 8.71 -18.50
CA GLU A 38 7.90 9.08 -18.65
C GLU A 38 8.73 8.70 -17.42
N ASP A 39 8.26 8.96 -16.21
CA ASP A 39 8.95 8.57 -14.97
C ASP A 39 9.06 7.04 -14.82
N LEU A 40 8.03 6.29 -15.22
CA LEU A 40 8.03 4.83 -15.18
C LEU A 40 8.94 4.23 -16.26
N ILE A 41 8.88 4.77 -17.47
CA ILE A 41 9.82 4.47 -18.55
C ILE A 41 11.24 4.78 -18.12
N TYR A 42 11.45 5.92 -17.43
CA TYR A 42 12.72 6.37 -16.87
C TYR A 42 13.25 5.44 -15.77
N TYR A 43 12.37 5.02 -14.86
CA TYR A 43 12.74 4.11 -13.79
C TYR A 43 13.04 2.69 -14.30
N LEU A 44 12.26 2.22 -15.28
CA LEU A 44 12.34 0.87 -15.81
C LEU A 44 13.35 0.72 -16.95
N ASN A 45 13.99 1.80 -17.38
CA ASN A 45 14.94 1.81 -18.51
C ASN A 45 14.32 1.31 -19.84
N ILE A 46 13.06 1.64 -20.11
CA ILE A 46 12.29 1.12 -21.27
C ILE A 46 12.64 1.84 -22.59
N TRP A 47 13.33 2.98 -22.56
CA TRP A 47 13.55 3.86 -23.74
C TRP A 47 14.41 3.30 -24.89
N MET A 48 15.05 2.13 -24.74
CA MET A 48 16.06 1.67 -25.70
C MET A 48 15.51 0.86 -26.91
N HIS A 49 14.19 0.82 -27.12
CA HIS A 49 13.59 -0.28 -27.87
C HIS A 49 12.85 0.09 -29.16
N PHE A 50 12.55 1.35 -29.42
CA PHE A 50 11.60 1.71 -30.48
C PHE A 50 12.11 1.50 -31.91
N GLU A 51 13.38 1.78 -32.24
CA GLU A 51 13.91 1.47 -33.60
C GLU A 51 13.91 -0.04 -33.90
N TYR A 52 14.15 -0.90 -32.89
CA TYR A 52 14.11 -2.35 -33.10
C TYR A 52 12.67 -2.85 -33.23
N ILE A 53 11.76 -2.37 -32.36
CA ILE A 53 10.33 -2.68 -32.42
C ILE A 53 9.71 -2.19 -33.72
N GLU A 54 10.05 -0.98 -34.17
CA GLU A 54 9.59 -0.42 -35.44
C GLU A 54 10.04 -1.29 -36.62
N SER A 55 11.34 -1.66 -36.66
CA SER A 55 11.85 -2.58 -37.68
C SER A 55 11.16 -3.93 -37.63
N PHE A 56 10.97 -4.51 -36.44
CA PHE A 56 10.32 -5.79 -36.25
C PHE A 56 8.85 -5.75 -36.68
N ILE A 57 8.08 -4.73 -36.28
CA ILE A 57 6.68 -4.56 -36.69
C ILE A 57 6.56 -4.34 -38.19
N LYS A 58 7.43 -3.51 -38.80
CA LYS A 58 7.47 -3.35 -40.27
C LYS A 58 7.69 -4.67 -41.00
N THR A 59 8.49 -5.56 -40.43
CA THR A 59 8.84 -6.85 -41.05
C THR A 59 7.78 -7.92 -40.78
N GLU A 60 7.36 -8.09 -39.54
CA GLU A 60 6.52 -9.20 -39.09
C GLU A 60 5.01 -8.88 -39.09
N TYR A 61 4.63 -7.60 -38.97
CA TYR A 61 3.22 -7.15 -38.92
C TYR A 61 2.99 -5.88 -39.77
N PRO A 62 3.35 -5.90 -41.07
CA PRO A 62 3.31 -4.71 -41.94
C PRO A 62 1.92 -4.07 -42.04
N GLU A 63 0.86 -4.85 -41.93
CA GLU A 63 -0.53 -4.39 -41.96
C GLU A 63 -0.96 -3.59 -40.71
N LYS A 64 -0.26 -3.77 -39.59
CA LYS A 64 -0.51 -3.04 -38.33
C LYS A 64 0.38 -1.80 -38.18
N TYR A 65 1.34 -1.61 -39.08
CA TYR A 65 2.36 -0.57 -38.99
C TYR A 65 1.80 0.85 -39.13
N GLU A 66 0.90 1.10 -40.08
CA GLU A 66 0.25 2.42 -40.24
C GLU A 66 -0.61 2.79 -39.03
N PHE A 67 -1.28 1.80 -38.42
CA PHE A 67 -2.05 2.00 -37.19
C PHE A 67 -1.14 2.33 -36.00
N TRP A 68 0.04 1.74 -35.94
CA TRP A 68 1.06 2.05 -34.92
C TRP A 68 1.55 3.51 -35.01
N LEU A 69 1.84 4.01 -36.21
CA LEU A 69 2.25 5.39 -36.44
C LEU A 69 1.17 6.43 -36.06
N LEU A 70 -0.11 6.07 -36.21
CA LEU A 70 -1.24 6.95 -35.90
C LEU A 70 -1.51 7.09 -34.40
N VAL A 71 -1.19 6.07 -33.59
CA VAL A 71 -1.54 6.05 -32.16
C VAL A 71 -0.39 6.53 -31.26
N TYR A 72 0.87 6.36 -31.67
CA TYR A 72 2.01 6.79 -30.86
C TYR A 72 2.51 8.20 -31.23
N ARG A 73 2.08 9.20 -30.46
CA ARG A 73 2.74 10.52 -30.39
C ARG A 73 4.06 10.49 -29.60
N GLU A 74 4.36 9.41 -28.89
CA GLU A 74 5.63 9.20 -28.14
C GLU A 74 6.87 9.23 -29.06
N LEU A 75 6.69 8.91 -30.35
CA LEU A 75 7.72 9.01 -31.40
C LEU A 75 8.36 10.41 -31.52
N LEU A 76 7.68 11.48 -31.12
CA LEU A 76 8.19 12.85 -31.20
C LEU A 76 9.14 13.25 -30.07
N ILE A 77 8.97 12.67 -28.87
CA ILE A 77 9.93 12.81 -27.75
C ILE A 77 11.17 11.95 -28.02
N GLU A 78 10.97 10.82 -28.73
CA GLU A 78 11.99 9.82 -29.07
C GLU A 78 13.00 10.24 -30.14
N GLU A 79 12.59 10.99 -31.18
CA GLU A 79 13.48 11.39 -32.28
C GLU A 79 14.67 12.25 -31.80
N LYS A 80 14.47 13.07 -30.75
CA LYS A 80 15.51 13.92 -30.15
C LYS A 80 16.47 13.19 -29.20
N LEU A 81 16.02 12.11 -28.56
CA LEU A 81 16.85 11.32 -27.63
C LEU A 81 17.69 10.27 -28.36
N LEU A 82 17.12 9.64 -29.39
CA LEU A 82 17.80 8.64 -30.23
C LEU A 82 18.91 9.25 -31.08
N THR A 83 18.72 10.46 -31.62
CA THR A 83 19.75 11.14 -32.42
C THR A 83 21.03 11.45 -31.63
N LYS A 84 20.93 11.68 -30.31
CA LYS A 84 22.10 12.00 -29.46
C LYS A 84 22.94 10.77 -29.08
N ASN A 85 22.33 9.58 -29.02
CA ASN A 85 22.97 8.36 -28.47
C ASN A 85 22.96 7.15 -29.42
N LYS A 86 22.65 7.36 -30.70
CA LYS A 86 22.47 6.30 -31.71
C LYS A 86 23.58 5.25 -31.73
N SER A 87 24.85 5.66 -31.66
CA SER A 87 25.97 4.71 -31.74
C SER A 87 26.04 3.73 -30.56
N GLU A 88 25.62 4.14 -29.37
CA GLU A 88 25.66 3.28 -28.19
C GLU A 88 24.48 2.31 -28.17
N VAL A 89 23.31 2.78 -28.61
CA VAL A 89 22.14 1.94 -28.86
C VAL A 89 22.44 0.87 -29.91
N ASP A 90 23.11 1.22 -31.02
CA ASP A 90 23.47 0.28 -32.07
C ASP A 90 24.49 -0.79 -31.60
N LYS A 91 25.44 -0.42 -30.73
CA LYS A 91 26.34 -1.40 -30.10
C LYS A 91 25.58 -2.39 -29.22
N LEU A 92 24.65 -1.90 -28.39
CA LEU A 92 23.83 -2.75 -27.52
C LEU A 92 22.91 -3.67 -28.34
N LYS A 93 22.28 -3.16 -29.41
CA LYS A 93 21.50 -3.99 -30.34
C LYS A 93 22.33 -5.14 -30.91
N ASN A 94 23.52 -4.84 -31.42
CA ASN A 94 24.41 -5.87 -31.96
C ASN A 94 24.85 -6.89 -30.89
N LEU A 95 25.12 -6.42 -29.66
CA LEU A 95 25.52 -7.28 -28.54
C LEU A 95 24.39 -8.22 -28.09
N PHE A 96 23.13 -7.77 -28.16
CA PHE A 96 21.98 -8.51 -27.67
C PHE A 96 21.08 -9.10 -28.77
N ASN A 97 21.43 -8.95 -30.06
CA ASN A 97 20.54 -9.22 -31.19
C ASN A 97 19.86 -10.60 -31.13
N ASN A 98 20.64 -11.66 -30.89
CA ASN A 98 20.10 -13.02 -30.77
C ASN A 98 19.15 -13.17 -29.58
N LYS A 99 19.45 -12.54 -28.44
CA LYS A 99 18.56 -12.57 -27.27
C LYS A 99 17.27 -11.80 -27.53
N LEU A 100 17.34 -10.69 -28.26
CA LEU A 100 16.17 -9.89 -28.63
C LEU A 100 15.26 -10.65 -29.57
N ASN A 101 15.81 -11.23 -30.63
CA ASN A 101 15.04 -12.07 -31.56
C ASN A 101 14.31 -13.20 -30.79
N ASN A 102 15.00 -13.83 -29.84
CA ASN A 102 14.38 -14.85 -28.99
C ASN A 102 13.23 -14.25 -28.15
N ILE A 103 13.45 -13.12 -27.47
CA ILE A 103 12.43 -12.46 -26.64
C ILE A 103 11.19 -12.09 -27.46
N PHE A 104 11.37 -11.48 -28.63
CA PHE A 104 10.24 -11.08 -29.48
C PHE A 104 9.54 -12.25 -30.17
N ALA A 105 10.19 -13.41 -30.26
CA ALA A 105 9.56 -14.66 -30.67
C ALA A 105 8.78 -15.36 -29.53
N LEU A 106 8.99 -14.97 -28.26
CA LEU A 106 8.25 -15.56 -27.14
C LEU A 106 6.79 -15.12 -27.15
N SER A 107 5.91 -16.09 -26.89
CA SER A 107 4.48 -15.89 -26.57
C SER A 107 4.15 -16.27 -25.12
N ASN A 108 5.09 -16.89 -24.40
CA ASN A 108 4.90 -17.30 -23.01
C ASN A 108 5.09 -16.11 -22.05
N VAL A 109 3.98 -15.64 -21.47
CA VAL A 109 3.97 -14.52 -20.52
C VAL A 109 4.81 -14.80 -19.27
N SER A 110 4.79 -16.03 -18.73
CA SER A 110 5.56 -16.35 -17.52
C SER A 110 7.07 -16.24 -17.78
N GLU A 111 7.52 -16.75 -18.92
CA GLU A 111 8.93 -16.67 -19.34
C GLU A 111 9.35 -15.21 -19.56
N LEU A 112 8.50 -14.40 -20.20
CA LEU A 112 8.75 -12.97 -20.37
C LEU A 112 8.81 -12.22 -19.02
N LEU A 113 7.99 -12.59 -18.04
CA LEU A 113 8.02 -11.99 -16.70
C LEU A 113 9.29 -12.36 -15.91
N GLU A 114 9.79 -13.59 -16.05
CA GLU A 114 11.07 -14.00 -15.46
C GLU A 114 12.25 -13.17 -16.01
N LEU A 115 12.15 -12.70 -17.25
CA LEU A 115 13.16 -11.83 -17.85
C LEU A 115 13.17 -10.42 -17.26
N ILE A 116 12.12 -10.01 -16.53
CA ILE A 116 12.05 -8.75 -15.76
C ILE A 116 12.64 -8.93 -14.34
N ASN A 117 13.57 -9.87 -14.16
CA ASN A 117 14.30 -10.05 -12.91
C ASN A 117 15.30 -8.91 -12.67
N PRO A 118 15.45 -8.35 -11.44
CA PRO A 118 16.44 -7.33 -11.11
C PRO A 118 17.85 -7.59 -11.64
N ASN A 119 18.28 -8.85 -11.67
CA ASN A 119 19.63 -9.25 -12.09
C ASN A 119 19.83 -9.24 -13.61
N ASN A 120 18.76 -9.13 -14.40
CA ASN A 120 18.87 -9.05 -15.85
C ASN A 120 19.27 -7.66 -16.31
N HIS A 121 19.93 -7.62 -17.46
CA HIS A 121 20.32 -6.36 -18.08
C HIS A 121 19.07 -5.51 -18.40
N PRO A 122 19.10 -4.18 -18.17
CA PRO A 122 17.97 -3.30 -18.46
C PRO A 122 17.39 -3.46 -19.87
N PHE A 123 18.26 -3.69 -20.87
CA PHE A 123 17.88 -3.94 -22.27
C PHE A 123 17.04 -5.21 -22.44
N ILE A 124 17.27 -6.25 -21.63
CA ILE A 124 16.46 -7.48 -21.66
C ILE A 124 15.12 -7.23 -20.98
N LYS A 125 15.11 -6.54 -19.83
CA LYS A 125 13.89 -6.18 -19.11
C LYS A 125 12.95 -5.36 -20.00
N GLY A 126 13.45 -4.30 -20.62
CA GLY A 126 12.65 -3.43 -21.47
C GLY A 126 12.14 -4.13 -22.73
N ALA A 127 12.94 -4.99 -23.36
CA ALA A 127 12.49 -5.82 -24.49
C ALA A 127 11.37 -6.79 -24.08
N SER A 128 11.46 -7.41 -22.91
CA SER A 128 10.43 -8.30 -22.38
C SER A 128 9.14 -7.55 -22.04
N ILE A 129 9.23 -6.35 -21.44
CA ILE A 129 8.07 -5.48 -21.19
C ILE A 129 7.42 -5.08 -22.51
N ALA A 130 8.20 -4.66 -23.50
CA ALA A 130 7.69 -4.29 -24.81
C ALA A 130 6.97 -5.45 -25.50
N ARG A 131 7.55 -6.66 -25.47
CA ARG A 131 6.89 -7.85 -26.01
C ARG A 131 5.60 -8.16 -25.28
N LEU A 132 5.57 -8.06 -23.94
CA LEU A 132 4.34 -8.24 -23.16
C LEU A 132 3.26 -7.22 -23.56
N LYS A 133 3.61 -5.94 -23.76
CA LYS A 133 2.67 -4.93 -24.30
C LYS A 133 2.12 -5.36 -25.67
N MET A 134 2.97 -5.89 -26.55
CA MET A 134 2.54 -6.35 -27.87
C MET A 134 1.56 -7.52 -27.78
N LEU A 135 1.87 -8.50 -26.91
CA LEU A 135 0.99 -9.65 -26.65
C LEU A 135 -0.37 -9.20 -26.12
N ILE A 136 -0.38 -8.26 -25.17
CA ILE A 136 -1.60 -7.69 -24.60
C ILE A 136 -2.46 -6.98 -25.65
N ARG A 137 -1.83 -6.24 -26.58
CA ARG A 137 -2.56 -5.30 -27.45
C ARG A 137 -2.93 -5.82 -28.84
N TYR A 138 -2.17 -6.76 -29.40
CA TYR A 138 -2.26 -7.03 -30.84
C TYR A 138 -2.39 -8.49 -31.20
N GLU A 139 -2.02 -9.38 -30.29
CA GLU A 139 -2.23 -10.80 -30.48
C GLU A 139 -3.53 -11.12 -29.76
N GLU A 140 -4.49 -11.75 -30.45
CA GLU A 140 -5.66 -12.37 -29.83
C GLU A 140 -5.16 -13.55 -28.98
N VAL A 141 -4.42 -13.25 -27.91
CA VAL A 141 -4.16 -14.20 -26.86
C VAL A 141 -5.54 -14.35 -26.24
N GLY A 142 -6.29 -15.36 -26.65
CA GLY A 142 -7.69 -15.61 -26.25
C GLY A 142 -7.88 -15.89 -24.75
N ASN A 143 -7.06 -15.28 -23.90
CA ASN A 143 -7.03 -15.40 -22.46
C ASN A 143 -6.47 -14.13 -21.78
N GLU A 144 -6.92 -12.94 -22.20
CA GLU A 144 -6.55 -11.66 -21.57
C GLU A 144 -6.70 -11.69 -20.03
N GLN A 145 -7.79 -12.29 -19.55
CA GLN A 145 -8.02 -12.47 -18.11
C GLN A 145 -6.96 -13.37 -17.44
N GLU A 146 -6.44 -14.39 -18.13
CA GLU A 146 -5.33 -15.21 -17.62
C GLU A 146 -4.03 -14.40 -17.53
N ILE A 147 -3.77 -13.52 -18.50
CA ILE A 147 -2.62 -12.61 -18.45
C ILE A 147 -2.73 -11.68 -17.24
N ILE A 148 -3.90 -11.07 -17.01
CA ILE A 148 -4.13 -10.22 -15.85
C ILE A 148 -3.98 -11.00 -14.54
N ASN A 149 -4.59 -12.18 -14.45
CA ASN A 149 -4.49 -13.03 -13.26
C ASN A 149 -3.03 -13.43 -12.99
N LEU A 150 -2.26 -13.70 -14.04
CA LEU A 150 -0.84 -14.01 -13.94
C LEU A 150 -0.03 -12.78 -13.49
N LEU A 151 -0.29 -11.61 -14.07
CA LEU A 151 0.33 -10.34 -13.67
C LEU A 151 0.02 -10.02 -12.20
N LEU A 152 -1.24 -10.12 -11.77
CA LEU A 152 -1.65 -9.91 -10.38
C LEU A 152 -1.02 -10.94 -9.42
N LYS A 153 -0.94 -12.21 -9.82
CA LYS A 153 -0.25 -13.25 -9.05
C LYS A 153 1.23 -12.90 -8.88
N GLN A 154 1.89 -12.46 -9.95
CA GLN A 154 3.30 -12.09 -9.92
C GLN A 154 3.54 -10.80 -9.13
N LEU A 155 2.62 -9.84 -9.19
CA LEU A 155 2.67 -8.60 -8.41
C LEU A 155 2.69 -8.90 -6.90
N LYS A 156 1.91 -9.88 -6.45
CA LYS A 156 1.88 -10.34 -5.06
C LYS A 156 3.18 -11.02 -4.61
N SER A 157 3.82 -11.78 -5.49
CA SER A 157 5.09 -12.46 -5.20
C SER A 157 6.33 -11.61 -5.46
N ALA A 158 6.20 -10.47 -6.14
CA ALA A 158 7.32 -9.62 -6.49
C ALA A 158 7.94 -8.97 -5.23
N VAL A 159 9.21 -9.29 -4.96
CA VAL A 159 9.97 -8.73 -3.83
C VAL A 159 10.65 -7.40 -4.23
N ASN A 160 11.00 -7.24 -5.51
CA ASN A 160 11.65 -6.04 -6.05
C ASN A 160 10.62 -5.02 -6.58
N SER A 161 10.83 -3.75 -6.26
CA SER A 161 10.06 -2.62 -6.78
C SER A 161 10.10 -2.44 -8.30
N GLU A 162 11.21 -2.75 -8.98
CA GLU A 162 11.26 -2.65 -10.46
C GLU A 162 10.26 -3.60 -11.10
N MET A 163 10.21 -4.86 -10.63
CA MET A 163 9.28 -5.85 -11.14
C MET A 163 7.83 -5.47 -10.81
N LYS A 164 7.58 -4.94 -9.59
CA LYS A 164 6.26 -4.39 -9.24
C LYS A 164 5.86 -3.25 -10.17
N CYS A 165 6.75 -2.29 -10.44
CA CYS A 165 6.47 -1.15 -11.31
C CYS A 165 6.23 -1.58 -12.75
N ALA A 166 7.01 -2.54 -13.27
CA ALA A 166 6.81 -3.09 -14.61
C ALA A 166 5.45 -3.79 -14.75
N ILE A 167 5.08 -4.60 -13.75
CA ILE A 167 3.77 -5.27 -13.74
C ILE A 167 2.63 -4.25 -13.62
N LEU A 168 2.77 -3.27 -12.73
CA LEU A 168 1.79 -2.20 -12.57
C LEU A 168 1.62 -1.40 -13.86
N TYR A 169 2.71 -1.06 -14.54
CA TYR A 169 2.69 -0.38 -15.83
C TYR A 169 1.95 -1.19 -16.90
N LEU A 170 2.20 -2.51 -16.98
CA LEU A 170 1.48 -3.40 -17.91
C LEU A 170 -0.01 -3.47 -17.58
N LEU A 171 -0.38 -3.52 -16.29
CA LEU A 171 -1.78 -3.48 -15.84
C LEU A 171 -2.44 -2.13 -16.18
N THR A 172 -1.77 -0.99 -15.90
CA THR A 172 -2.27 0.34 -16.28
C THR A 172 -2.53 0.40 -17.79
N TYR A 173 -1.54 -0.03 -18.58
CA TYR A 173 -1.61 -0.01 -20.03
C TYR A 173 -2.77 -0.86 -20.56
N TYR A 174 -2.94 -2.06 -20.00
CA TYR A 174 -4.08 -2.93 -20.31
C TYR A 174 -5.40 -2.20 -20.04
N HIS A 175 -5.58 -1.63 -18.85
CA HIS A 175 -6.82 -0.94 -18.48
C HIS A 175 -7.09 0.26 -19.38
N LEU A 176 -6.08 1.06 -19.75
CA LEU A 176 -6.28 2.19 -20.67
C LEU A 176 -6.68 1.76 -22.10
N THR A 177 -6.40 0.53 -22.51
CA THR A 177 -6.62 0.06 -23.89
C THR A 177 -7.85 -0.83 -24.06
N TYR A 178 -8.33 -1.52 -23.01
CA TYR A 178 -9.41 -2.51 -23.09
C TYR A 178 -10.53 -2.30 -22.05
N PHE A 179 -11.80 -2.49 -22.47
CA PHE A 179 -13.03 -2.45 -21.65
C PHE A 179 -13.69 -3.85 -21.59
N PRO A 180 -14.40 -4.26 -20.50
CA PRO A 180 -14.17 -4.06 -19.07
C PRO A 180 -13.80 -5.40 -18.37
N VAL A 181 -12.88 -5.36 -17.41
CA VAL A 181 -12.51 -6.50 -16.56
C VAL A 181 -13.37 -6.50 -15.28
N GLN A 182 -13.38 -7.59 -14.51
CA GLN A 182 -14.02 -7.62 -13.20
C GLN A 182 -13.28 -6.68 -12.21
N ASP A 183 -13.64 -5.41 -12.25
CA ASP A 183 -12.83 -4.29 -11.75
C ASP A 183 -12.64 -4.27 -10.23
N LEU A 184 -13.62 -4.74 -9.45
CA LEU A 184 -13.57 -4.64 -7.99
C LEU A 184 -12.41 -5.45 -7.37
N GLN A 185 -12.14 -6.66 -7.88
CA GLN A 185 -11.08 -7.50 -7.34
C GLN A 185 -9.68 -6.95 -7.66
N THR A 186 -9.51 -6.35 -8.84
CA THR A 186 -8.25 -5.71 -9.23
C THR A 186 -8.03 -4.44 -8.41
N VAL A 187 -9.06 -3.61 -8.25
CA VAL A 187 -9.00 -2.41 -7.39
C VAL A 187 -8.64 -2.78 -5.96
N GLN A 188 -9.28 -3.81 -5.38
CA GLN A 188 -8.95 -4.27 -4.03
C GLN A 188 -7.49 -4.70 -3.93
N GLN A 189 -6.98 -5.46 -4.90
CA GLN A 189 -5.58 -5.92 -4.88
C GLN A 189 -4.57 -4.78 -4.99
N LEU A 190 -4.86 -3.76 -5.82
CA LEU A 190 -4.01 -2.58 -5.93
C LEU A 190 -4.01 -1.77 -4.63
N ILE A 191 -5.18 -1.67 -4.00
CA ILE A 191 -5.34 -0.99 -2.72
C ILE A 191 -4.62 -1.74 -1.60
N ASP A 192 -4.69 -3.07 -1.57
CA ASP A 192 -3.95 -3.91 -0.63
C ASP A 192 -2.42 -3.69 -0.72
N LEU A 193 -1.91 -3.31 -1.89
CA LEU A 193 -0.48 -2.98 -2.06
C LEU A 193 -0.10 -1.63 -1.48
N LEU A 194 -1.04 -0.68 -1.38
CA LEU A 194 -0.85 0.59 -0.67
C LEU A 194 -0.88 0.41 0.85
N SER A 195 -1.50 -0.69 1.32
CA SER A 195 -1.56 -1.08 2.73
C SER A 195 -0.23 -1.58 3.30
N ILE A 196 0.78 -1.81 2.47
CA ILE A 196 2.13 -2.22 2.88
C ILE A 196 3.16 -1.18 2.45
N PRO A 197 4.29 -1.02 3.16
CA PRO A 197 5.33 -0.05 2.78
C PRO A 197 5.82 -0.29 1.36
N GLN A 198 5.72 0.74 0.51
CA GLN A 198 6.25 0.76 -0.85
C GLN A 198 7.22 1.94 -1.00
N ASN A 199 8.10 1.86 -2.01
CA ASN A 199 8.87 3.03 -2.40
C ASN A 199 8.00 4.04 -3.16
N LYS A 200 8.46 5.29 -3.25
CA LYS A 200 7.74 6.41 -3.86
C LYS A 200 7.23 6.11 -5.29
N ILE A 201 8.04 5.43 -6.09
CA ILE A 201 7.74 5.15 -7.50
C ILE A 201 6.67 4.06 -7.62
N THR A 202 6.75 3.02 -6.79
CA THR A 202 5.72 1.97 -6.74
C THR A 202 4.38 2.54 -6.27
N VAL A 203 4.37 3.44 -5.28
CA VAL A 203 3.13 4.13 -4.89
C VAL A 203 2.55 4.92 -6.06
N LYS A 204 3.39 5.73 -6.73
CA LYS A 204 2.97 6.52 -7.90
C LYS A 204 2.36 5.62 -8.99
N ALA A 205 2.99 4.47 -9.27
CA ALA A 205 2.49 3.48 -10.23
C ALA A 205 1.13 2.88 -9.81
N ILE A 206 0.95 2.56 -8.52
CA ILE A 206 -0.32 2.01 -8.02
C ILE A 206 -1.46 3.04 -8.17
N VAL A 207 -1.23 4.27 -7.73
CA VAL A 207 -2.23 5.35 -7.82
C VAL A 207 -2.59 5.60 -9.28
N TYR A 208 -1.60 5.55 -10.18
CA TYR A 208 -1.84 5.68 -11.62
C TYR A 208 -2.65 4.53 -12.22
N SER A 209 -2.40 3.29 -11.81
CA SER A 209 -3.24 2.16 -12.21
C SER A 209 -4.69 2.32 -11.75
N LEU A 210 -4.90 2.84 -10.54
CA LEU A 210 -6.26 3.12 -10.03
C LEU A 210 -6.94 4.23 -10.83
N TYR A 211 -6.19 5.26 -11.25
CA TYR A 211 -6.68 6.29 -12.17
C TYR A 211 -7.16 5.69 -13.50
N ALA A 212 -6.32 4.87 -14.13
CA ALA A 212 -6.64 4.20 -15.39
C ALA A 212 -7.87 3.29 -15.27
N ILE A 213 -8.03 2.59 -14.15
CA ILE A 213 -9.23 1.79 -13.90
C ILE A 213 -10.45 2.70 -13.78
N ASN A 214 -10.37 3.82 -13.05
CA ASN A 214 -11.50 4.74 -12.87
C ASN A 214 -12.08 5.25 -14.20
N ILE A 215 -11.22 5.62 -15.16
CA ILE A 215 -11.65 6.07 -16.50
C ILE A 215 -12.59 5.04 -17.16
N ASN A 216 -12.37 3.75 -16.91
CA ASN A 216 -13.17 2.67 -17.47
C ASN A 216 -14.42 2.30 -16.63
N LEU A 217 -14.56 2.84 -15.42
CA LEU A 217 -15.73 2.66 -14.56
C LEU A 217 -16.89 3.62 -14.91
N ALA A 218 -17.01 4.05 -16.18
CA ALA A 218 -17.95 5.07 -16.64
C ALA A 218 -19.45 4.68 -16.55
N GLU A 219 -19.78 3.41 -16.29
CA GLU A 219 -21.17 2.94 -16.16
C GLU A 219 -21.56 2.67 -14.70
N ASN A 220 -22.80 2.99 -14.31
CA ASN A 220 -23.29 2.82 -12.94
C ASN A 220 -23.82 1.40 -12.67
N THR A 221 -22.92 0.42 -12.55
CA THR A 221 -23.24 -0.88 -11.93
C THR A 221 -22.88 -0.85 -10.45
N VAL A 222 -23.53 -1.69 -9.64
CA VAL A 222 -23.27 -1.80 -8.19
C VAL A 222 -21.78 -2.05 -7.92
N SER A 223 -21.16 -2.96 -8.67
CA SER A 223 -19.74 -3.29 -8.52
C SER A 223 -18.80 -2.12 -8.86
N LYS A 224 -19.17 -1.28 -9.85
CA LYS A 224 -18.38 -0.10 -10.22
C LYS A 224 -18.50 1.02 -9.17
N ILE A 225 -19.68 1.20 -8.57
CA ILE A 225 -19.90 2.14 -7.47
C ILE A 225 -19.09 1.74 -6.23
N GLU A 226 -19.06 0.44 -5.91
CA GLU A 226 -18.24 -0.10 -4.83
C GLU A 226 -16.74 0.12 -5.08
N ALA A 227 -16.27 -0.10 -6.31
CA ALA A 227 -14.88 0.16 -6.68
C ALA A 227 -14.52 1.65 -6.52
N LYS A 228 -15.36 2.56 -7.02
CA LYS A 228 -15.17 4.02 -6.83
C LYS A 228 -15.15 4.39 -5.35
N ARG A 229 -16.04 3.82 -4.54
CA ARG A 229 -16.11 4.08 -3.09
C ARG A 229 -14.83 3.66 -2.40
N LEU A 230 -14.30 2.50 -2.75
CA LEU A 230 -13.06 1.97 -2.22
C LEU A 230 -11.84 2.83 -2.62
N ILE A 231 -11.81 3.33 -3.86
CA ILE A 231 -10.77 4.26 -4.34
C ILE A 231 -10.84 5.58 -3.56
N VAL A 232 -12.02 6.22 -3.44
CA VAL A 232 -12.20 7.48 -2.70
C VAL A 232 -11.75 7.34 -1.24
N SER A 233 -12.16 6.27 -0.56
CA SER A 233 -11.75 6.01 0.83
C SER A 233 -10.23 5.84 0.97
N THR A 234 -9.60 5.17 0.01
CA THR A 234 -8.15 4.93 0.05
C THR A 234 -7.36 6.19 -0.26
N MET A 235 -7.75 6.93 -1.30
CA MET A 235 -7.08 8.17 -1.68
C MET A 235 -7.28 9.27 -0.64
N GLY A 236 -8.49 9.42 -0.07
CA GLY A 236 -8.77 10.40 0.99
C GLY A 236 -7.83 10.22 2.18
N ARG A 237 -7.54 8.98 2.57
CA ARG A 237 -6.54 8.69 3.62
C ARG A 237 -5.12 9.02 3.18
N TYR A 238 -4.74 8.68 1.95
CA TYR A 238 -3.41 8.97 1.44
C TYR A 238 -3.15 10.49 1.41
N VAL A 239 -4.14 11.27 0.96
CA VAL A 239 -4.15 12.74 0.94
C VAL A 239 -4.05 13.29 2.36
N ASN A 240 -4.94 12.89 3.28
CA ASN A 240 -4.95 13.36 4.66
C ASN A 240 -3.65 13.03 5.43
N TYR A 241 -2.99 11.91 5.10
CA TYR A 241 -1.73 11.50 5.70
C TYR A 241 -0.53 12.31 5.17
N GLN A 242 -0.56 12.70 3.89
CA GLN A 242 0.52 13.43 3.21
C GLN A 242 0.46 14.95 3.41
N ASN A 243 -0.39 15.47 4.32
CA ASN A 243 -0.56 16.91 4.64
C ASN A 243 0.73 17.71 4.96
N ASN A 244 1.89 17.05 5.04
CA ASN A 244 3.20 17.71 5.21
C ASN A 244 3.91 18.03 3.88
N ASP A 245 3.45 17.54 2.73
CA ASP A 245 4.04 17.80 1.41
C ASP A 245 2.97 17.88 0.32
N GLU A 246 2.13 18.92 0.37
CA GLU A 246 1.15 19.26 -0.67
C GLU A 246 1.80 19.47 -2.06
N SER A 247 3.13 19.65 -2.12
CA SER A 247 3.89 19.78 -3.37
C SER A 247 4.26 18.44 -4.01
N SER A 248 3.99 17.32 -3.34
CA SER A 248 4.27 15.98 -3.87
C SER A 248 3.37 15.66 -5.06
N SER A 249 3.97 15.27 -6.20
CA SER A 249 3.22 14.81 -7.37
C SER A 249 2.26 13.65 -7.07
N ILE A 250 2.52 12.86 -6.02
CA ILE A 250 1.65 11.75 -5.61
C ILE A 250 0.43 12.28 -4.84
N TYR A 251 0.61 13.33 -4.05
CA TYR A 251 -0.50 13.98 -3.35
C TYR A 251 -1.53 14.49 -4.37
N GLN A 252 -1.06 15.25 -5.37
CA GLN A 252 -1.93 15.77 -6.43
C GLN A 252 -2.63 14.65 -7.20
N LEU A 253 -1.88 13.61 -7.60
CA LEU A 253 -2.47 12.48 -8.32
C LEU A 253 -3.53 11.74 -7.50
N ALA A 254 -3.27 11.49 -6.21
CA ALA A 254 -4.22 10.84 -5.33
C ALA A 254 -5.49 11.69 -5.13
N TYR A 255 -5.32 13.01 -4.98
CA TYR A 255 -6.43 13.95 -4.89
C TYR A 255 -7.28 13.94 -6.16
N ASP A 256 -6.66 14.02 -7.34
CA ASP A 256 -7.34 14.04 -8.63
C ASP A 256 -8.13 12.75 -8.87
N VAL A 257 -7.53 11.59 -8.58
CA VAL A 257 -8.19 10.28 -8.64
C VAL A 257 -9.42 10.26 -7.73
N ALA A 258 -9.29 10.73 -6.50
CA ALA A 258 -10.39 10.74 -5.55
C ALA A 258 -11.53 11.67 -6.00
N ALA A 259 -11.17 12.86 -6.49
CA ALA A 259 -12.12 13.83 -7.00
C ALA A 259 -12.93 13.25 -8.18
N GLU A 260 -12.25 12.62 -9.15
CA GLU A 260 -12.91 12.01 -10.31
C GLU A 260 -13.82 10.83 -9.92
N CYS A 261 -13.38 9.96 -9.00
CA CYS A 261 -14.23 8.89 -8.47
C CYS A 261 -15.46 9.44 -7.71
N SER A 262 -15.35 10.62 -7.09
CA SER A 262 -16.40 11.21 -6.27
C SER A 262 -17.47 11.97 -7.06
N GLU A 263 -17.25 12.28 -8.34
CA GLU A 263 -18.17 13.09 -9.15
C GLU A 263 -19.60 12.53 -9.20
N HIS A 264 -19.73 11.22 -8.98
CA HIS A 264 -21.00 10.49 -9.06
C HIS A 264 -21.64 10.22 -7.68
N PHE A 265 -21.03 10.72 -6.59
CA PHE A 265 -21.53 10.52 -5.24
C PHE A 265 -22.37 11.71 -4.78
N ARG A 266 -23.44 11.42 -4.03
CA ARG A 266 -24.06 12.45 -3.20
C ARG A 266 -23.08 12.87 -2.13
N TYR A 267 -23.25 14.08 -1.60
CA TYR A 267 -22.38 14.60 -0.55
C TYR A 267 -22.28 13.63 0.63
N GLU A 268 -23.37 13.00 1.05
CA GLU A 268 -23.36 12.04 2.17
C GLU A 268 -22.57 10.77 1.83
N GLU A 269 -22.67 10.27 0.60
CA GLU A 269 -21.95 9.08 0.13
C GLU A 269 -20.46 9.37 -0.05
N PHE A 270 -20.11 10.55 -0.56
CA PHE A 270 -18.75 11.04 -0.62
C PHE A 270 -18.19 11.25 0.79
N TRP A 271 -18.93 11.92 1.66
CA TRP A 271 -18.51 12.18 3.03
C TRP A 271 -18.28 10.87 3.78
N GLU A 272 -19.21 9.92 3.65
CA GLU A 272 -19.05 8.57 4.14
C GLU A 272 -17.83 7.91 3.51
N ALA A 273 -17.66 7.90 2.18
CA ALA A 273 -16.50 7.24 1.55
C ALA A 273 -15.16 7.86 1.99
N TRP A 274 -15.02 9.18 1.94
CA TRP A 274 -13.81 9.94 2.27
C TRP A 274 -13.42 9.81 3.74
N HIS A 275 -14.41 9.74 4.64
CA HIS A 275 -14.19 9.58 6.08
C HIS A 275 -14.44 8.14 6.56
N SER A 276 -14.79 7.21 5.65
CA SER A 276 -15.07 5.83 6.02
C SER A 276 -13.77 5.17 6.41
N GLN A 277 -13.77 4.65 7.63
CA GLN A 277 -12.81 3.67 8.09
C GLN A 277 -13.07 2.34 7.38
N ILE A 278 -12.96 2.27 6.04
CA ILE A 278 -12.67 0.98 5.40
C ILE A 278 -11.27 0.65 5.87
N SER A 279 -11.14 -0.24 6.85
CA SER A 279 -9.91 -0.60 7.54
C SER A 279 -8.79 -1.03 6.58
N ILE A 280 -8.00 -0.05 6.14
CA ILE A 280 -6.59 -0.25 5.77
C ILE A 280 -5.82 0.37 6.91
N PRO A 281 -5.24 -0.45 7.77
CA PRO A 281 -4.43 -0.01 8.87
C PRO A 281 -3.00 0.16 8.36
N THR A 282 -2.66 1.36 7.92
CA THR A 282 -1.27 1.78 7.90
C THR A 282 -1.06 2.75 9.04
N PHE A 283 -0.84 2.12 10.19
CA PHE A 283 -0.08 2.58 11.35
C PHE A 283 0.64 3.92 11.24
N LYS A 284 0.46 4.73 12.28
CA LYS A 284 1.61 5.38 12.91
C LYS A 284 2.49 4.31 13.57
N PRO A 285 3.83 4.32 13.42
CA PRO A 285 4.76 3.42 14.13
C PRO A 285 4.77 3.58 15.66
N GLN A 286 3.84 4.36 16.22
CA GLN A 286 3.70 4.60 17.66
C GLN A 286 3.19 3.37 18.43
N LEU A 287 2.48 2.45 17.76
CA LEU A 287 2.01 1.21 18.39
C LEU A 287 3.05 0.08 18.34
N THR A 288 4.04 0.17 17.44
CA THR A 288 5.17 -0.77 17.40
C THR A 288 6.02 -0.55 18.65
N ASP A 289 6.29 -1.62 19.41
CA ASP A 289 7.06 -1.55 20.66
C ASP A 289 6.46 -0.67 21.76
N LEU A 290 5.12 -0.51 21.80
CA LEU A 290 4.42 0.26 22.85
C LEU A 290 4.89 -0.13 24.28
N ALA A 291 5.11 -1.42 24.51
CA ALA A 291 5.62 -1.98 25.77
C ALA A 291 7.04 -1.48 26.14
N GLN A 292 7.87 -1.14 25.15
CA GLN A 292 9.24 -0.64 25.37
C GLN A 292 9.26 0.89 25.51
N GLN A 293 8.27 1.58 24.94
CA GLN A 293 8.21 3.04 24.91
C GLN A 293 7.61 3.64 26.19
N LEU A 294 6.60 2.97 26.77
CA LEU A 294 5.97 3.42 28.00
C LEU A 294 6.84 3.16 29.22
N LYS A 295 6.93 4.14 30.11
CA LYS A 295 7.75 4.06 31.32
C LYS A 295 6.87 3.95 32.56
N PRO A 296 7.19 3.05 33.50
CA PRO A 296 6.57 3.05 34.82
C PRO A 296 6.73 4.41 35.51
N THR A 297 5.70 4.81 36.26
CA THR A 297 5.81 5.95 37.18
C THR A 297 6.30 5.49 38.55
N GLU A 298 6.35 6.37 39.55
CA GLU A 298 6.73 5.98 40.91
C GLU A 298 5.79 4.89 41.47
N THR A 299 4.48 5.01 41.26
CA THR A 299 3.46 4.14 41.85
C THR A 299 2.75 3.22 40.84
N VAL A 300 2.79 3.53 39.54
CA VAL A 300 2.04 2.80 38.49
C VAL A 300 2.97 2.00 37.59
N TYR A 301 2.65 0.71 37.37
CA TYR A 301 3.25 -0.08 36.30
C TYR A 301 2.31 -0.18 35.07
N PRO A 302 2.74 0.27 33.88
CA PRO A 302 2.02 0.01 32.64
C PRO A 302 2.36 -1.38 32.10
N LEU A 303 1.35 -2.24 31.99
CA LEU A 303 1.49 -3.57 31.39
C LEU A 303 0.73 -3.60 30.06
N VAL A 304 1.47 -3.62 28.95
CA VAL A 304 0.88 -3.62 27.60
C VAL A 304 0.54 -5.05 27.18
N ILE A 305 -0.73 -5.30 26.89
CA ILE A 305 -1.22 -6.61 26.46
C ILE A 305 -1.81 -6.48 25.05
N ASN A 306 -1.17 -7.16 24.09
CA ASN A 306 -1.79 -7.39 22.80
C ASN A 306 -2.84 -8.51 22.92
N SER A 307 -4.08 -8.10 22.70
CA SER A 307 -5.30 -8.84 22.88
C SER A 307 -5.92 -9.29 21.55
N LEU A 308 -5.12 -9.54 20.50
CA LEU A 308 -5.60 -9.97 19.18
C LEU A 308 -6.69 -11.06 19.22
N ASN A 309 -6.53 -12.08 20.08
CA ASN A 309 -7.51 -13.17 20.17
C ASN A 309 -8.87 -12.75 20.74
N LEU A 310 -8.97 -11.56 21.33
CA LEU A 310 -10.22 -10.99 21.82
C LEU A 310 -11.03 -10.30 20.72
N ALA A 311 -10.47 -10.09 19.52
CA ALA A 311 -11.13 -9.44 18.39
C ALA A 311 -12.51 -10.02 18.04
N THR A 312 -12.68 -11.32 18.24
CA THR A 312 -13.90 -12.05 17.91
C THR A 312 -14.42 -12.88 19.08
N GLU A 313 -13.81 -12.76 20.26
CA GLU A 313 -14.22 -13.54 21.43
C GLU A 313 -15.39 -12.86 22.14
N THR A 314 -16.42 -13.64 22.42
CA THR A 314 -17.66 -13.19 23.07
C THR A 314 -17.92 -13.95 24.37
N ASN A 315 -17.16 -15.00 24.66
CA ASN A 315 -17.28 -15.73 25.91
C ASN A 315 -16.49 -15.04 27.03
N GLU A 316 -17.18 -14.53 28.07
CA GLU A 316 -16.56 -13.82 29.19
C GLU A 316 -15.48 -14.65 29.93
N GLU A 317 -15.69 -15.96 30.09
CA GLU A 317 -14.73 -16.86 30.74
C GLU A 317 -13.46 -17.03 29.88
N ALA A 318 -13.63 -17.16 28.55
CA ALA A 318 -12.51 -17.24 27.61
C ALA A 318 -11.70 -15.93 27.60
N ILE A 319 -12.37 -14.78 27.63
CA ILE A 319 -11.74 -13.46 27.73
C ILE A 319 -10.92 -13.36 29.03
N ALA A 320 -11.51 -13.69 30.18
CA ALA A 320 -10.84 -13.64 31.47
C ALA A 320 -9.62 -14.58 31.53
N ASN A 321 -9.76 -15.82 31.04
CA ASN A 321 -8.64 -16.77 30.96
C ASN A 321 -7.53 -16.31 30.03
N PHE A 322 -7.88 -15.71 28.89
CA PHE A 322 -6.92 -15.17 27.96
C PHE A 322 -6.11 -14.05 28.60
N LEU A 323 -6.77 -13.09 29.25
CA LEU A 323 -6.12 -11.99 29.96
C LEU A 323 -5.22 -12.53 31.08
N SER A 324 -5.70 -13.47 31.90
CA SER A 324 -4.89 -14.16 32.92
C SER A 324 -3.61 -14.73 32.32
N THR A 325 -3.73 -15.50 31.24
CA THR A 325 -2.60 -16.14 30.58
C THR A 325 -1.60 -15.12 30.05
N LYS A 326 -2.08 -14.05 29.41
CA LYS A 326 -1.22 -13.00 28.84
C LYS A 326 -0.49 -12.19 29.90
N ILE A 327 -1.15 -11.84 31.01
CA ILE A 327 -0.57 -11.07 32.10
C ILE A 327 0.52 -11.89 32.79
N TYR A 328 0.22 -13.13 33.20
CA TYR A 328 1.17 -13.99 33.90
C TYR A 328 2.37 -14.42 33.05
N LYS A 329 2.22 -14.46 31.72
CA LYS A 329 3.29 -14.77 30.76
C LYS A 329 3.91 -13.53 30.13
N HIS A 330 3.58 -12.34 30.63
CA HIS A 330 4.20 -11.12 30.13
C HIS A 330 5.70 -11.12 30.48
N PRO A 331 6.61 -10.71 29.57
CA PRO A 331 8.06 -10.75 29.78
C PRO A 331 8.54 -10.01 31.03
N GLN A 332 7.83 -8.95 31.43
CA GLN A 332 8.15 -8.13 32.60
C GLN A 332 7.63 -8.69 33.93
N VAL A 333 6.72 -9.68 33.89
CA VAL A 333 6.17 -10.33 35.10
C VAL A 333 6.76 -11.73 35.25
N ASN A 334 6.64 -12.55 34.20
CA ASN A 334 7.18 -13.91 34.06
C ASN A 334 7.20 -14.76 35.35
N ILE A 335 6.05 -14.88 36.02
CA ILE A 335 5.91 -15.74 37.20
C ILE A 335 6.07 -17.21 36.79
N SER A 336 6.92 -17.91 37.52
CA SER A 336 7.20 -19.33 37.30
C SER A 336 5.94 -20.18 37.57
N GLY A 337 5.66 -21.14 36.68
CA GLY A 337 4.49 -22.04 36.79
C GLY A 337 3.44 -21.83 35.71
N LYS A 338 2.27 -22.45 35.88
CA LYS A 338 1.13 -22.27 34.97
C LYS A 338 0.31 -21.04 35.42
N PRO A 339 -0.16 -20.20 34.48
CA PRO A 339 -1.11 -19.14 34.81
C PRO A 339 -2.36 -19.71 35.49
N PRO A 340 -2.99 -18.98 36.42
CA PRO A 340 -4.23 -19.44 37.04
C PRO A 340 -5.34 -19.49 35.99
N THR A 341 -6.11 -20.57 36.02
CA THR A 341 -7.37 -20.68 35.30
C THR A 341 -8.43 -19.91 36.08
N VAL A 342 -9.09 -18.97 35.41
CA VAL A 342 -10.07 -18.05 36.00
C VAL A 342 -11.36 -18.14 35.22
N ARG A 343 -12.50 -18.12 35.90
CA ARG A 343 -13.82 -18.27 35.25
C ARG A 343 -14.48 -16.94 34.92
N ASN A 344 -14.01 -15.86 35.51
CA ASN A 344 -14.62 -14.54 35.41
C ASN A 344 -13.61 -13.43 35.78
N ALA A 345 -14.04 -12.18 35.59
CA ALA A 345 -13.25 -11.00 35.93
C ALA A 345 -12.88 -10.91 37.42
N ALA A 346 -13.79 -11.29 38.33
CA ALA A 346 -13.54 -11.17 39.77
C ALA A 346 -12.43 -12.12 40.24
N GLU A 347 -12.43 -13.37 39.74
CA GLU A 347 -11.35 -14.33 39.98
C GLU A 347 -10.02 -13.83 39.41
N LEU A 348 -10.02 -13.25 38.20
CA LEU A 348 -8.82 -12.63 37.64
C LEU A 348 -8.32 -11.47 38.50
N GLN A 349 -9.19 -10.60 38.99
CA GLN A 349 -8.82 -9.46 39.82
C GLN A 349 -8.09 -9.89 41.11
N GLN A 350 -8.53 -10.97 41.76
CA GLN A 350 -7.85 -11.52 42.95
C GLN A 350 -6.40 -11.93 42.66
N HIS A 351 -6.13 -12.38 41.43
CA HIS A 351 -4.81 -12.77 40.97
C HIS A 351 -3.92 -11.57 40.58
N LEU A 352 -4.51 -10.41 40.26
CA LEU A 352 -3.75 -9.20 39.91
C LEU A 352 -2.94 -8.63 41.08
N PHE A 353 -3.31 -8.91 42.33
CA PHE A 353 -2.50 -8.54 43.50
C PHE A 353 -1.12 -9.18 43.48
N THR A 354 -1.02 -10.46 43.09
CA THR A 354 0.29 -11.12 42.93
C THR A 354 1.15 -10.44 41.86
N ILE A 355 0.51 -9.87 40.83
CA ILE A 355 1.21 -9.14 39.77
C ILE A 355 1.74 -7.80 40.28
N GLN A 356 0.95 -7.06 41.07
CA GLN A 356 1.40 -5.82 41.72
C GLN A 356 2.60 -6.05 42.64
N ASP A 357 2.57 -7.12 43.44
CA ASP A 357 3.66 -7.51 44.34
C ASP A 357 4.94 -7.84 43.57
N GLU A 358 4.85 -8.63 42.50
CA GLU A 358 6.00 -9.00 41.66
C GLU A 358 6.62 -7.78 40.97
N LEU A 359 5.79 -6.86 40.49
CA LEU A 359 6.23 -5.62 39.83
C LEU A 359 6.68 -4.54 40.83
N GLN A 360 6.48 -4.74 42.13
CA GLN A 360 6.76 -3.79 43.21
C GLN A 360 6.09 -2.41 42.98
N LYS A 361 4.82 -2.42 42.54
CA LYS A 361 4.04 -1.20 42.28
C LYS A 361 2.67 -1.28 42.94
N SER A 362 2.25 -0.20 43.58
CA SER A 362 0.94 -0.12 44.26
C SER A 362 -0.23 0.02 43.29
N LYS A 363 0.02 0.39 42.04
CA LYS A 363 -0.99 0.54 40.99
C LYS A 363 -0.55 -0.21 39.72
N LEU A 364 -1.50 -0.89 39.09
CA LEU A 364 -1.31 -1.61 37.83
C LEU A 364 -2.24 -1.02 36.77
N ALA A 365 -1.67 -0.58 35.65
CA ALA A 365 -2.43 -0.12 34.49
C ALA A 365 -2.27 -1.15 33.37
N LEU A 366 -3.34 -1.90 33.07
CA LEU A 366 -3.37 -2.79 31.92
C LEU A 366 -3.72 -1.97 30.67
N ILE A 367 -2.82 -1.96 29.71
CA ILE A 367 -2.96 -1.22 28.45
C ILE A 367 -3.29 -2.24 27.38
N LEU A 368 -4.55 -2.26 26.95
CA LEU A 368 -5.09 -3.26 26.04
C LEU A 368 -5.16 -2.68 24.62
N CYS A 369 -4.59 -3.42 23.68
CA CYS A 369 -4.73 -3.15 22.26
C CYS A 369 -5.05 -4.44 21.50
N ILE A 370 -5.86 -4.38 20.45
CA ILE A 370 -6.11 -5.52 19.57
C ILE A 370 -5.42 -5.19 18.26
N GLN A 371 -4.27 -5.82 18.06
CA GLN A 371 -3.38 -5.52 16.96
C GLN A 371 -2.87 -6.81 16.35
N ASP A 372 -3.02 -6.98 15.04
CA ASP A 372 -2.50 -8.17 14.37
C ASP A 372 -0.98 -8.08 14.06
N ARG A 373 -0.44 -9.14 13.47
CA ARG A 373 1.01 -9.25 13.15
C ARG A 373 1.47 -8.26 12.07
N VAL A 374 0.56 -7.74 11.27
CA VAL A 374 0.82 -6.76 10.21
C VAL A 374 0.58 -5.36 10.71
N GLY A 375 -0.05 -5.22 11.88
CA GLY A 375 -0.32 -3.94 12.50
C GLY A 375 -1.74 -3.47 12.61
N ILE A 376 -2.64 -4.33 12.17
CA ILE A 376 -4.01 -3.95 11.96
C ILE A 376 -4.66 -3.76 13.32
N TYR A 377 -5.01 -2.51 13.61
CA TYR A 377 -5.81 -2.19 14.77
C TYR A 377 -7.26 -2.67 14.57
N GLN A 378 -7.83 -3.26 15.60
CA GLN A 378 -9.24 -3.66 15.64
C GLN A 378 -9.89 -3.17 16.93
N GLU A 379 -11.18 -2.85 16.84
CA GLU A 379 -11.94 -2.38 17.99
C GLU A 379 -12.29 -3.53 18.96
N PRO A 380 -12.36 -3.27 20.27
CA PRO A 380 -12.77 -4.28 21.25
C PRO A 380 -14.23 -4.71 21.07
N THR A 381 -14.52 -5.97 21.39
CA THR A 381 -15.90 -6.47 21.47
C THR A 381 -16.60 -5.90 22.70
N PRO A 382 -17.94 -5.74 22.67
CA PRO A 382 -18.72 -5.32 23.84
C PRO A 382 -18.45 -6.19 25.07
N GLU A 383 -18.26 -7.49 24.89
CA GLU A 383 -17.98 -8.45 25.96
C GLU A 383 -16.57 -8.24 26.55
N ALA A 384 -15.56 -7.95 25.71
CA ALA A 384 -14.23 -7.60 26.19
C ALA A 384 -14.25 -6.29 27.01
N LEU A 385 -15.06 -5.31 26.60
CA LEU A 385 -15.29 -4.08 27.38
C LEU A 385 -16.01 -4.38 28.69
N ALA A 386 -17.03 -5.24 28.69
CA ALA A 386 -17.78 -5.62 29.88
C ALA A 386 -16.90 -6.36 30.92
N VAL A 387 -16.04 -7.28 30.47
CA VAL A 387 -15.04 -7.94 31.34
C VAL A 387 -14.03 -6.92 31.86
N SER A 388 -13.55 -6.00 31.00
CA SER A 388 -12.62 -4.94 31.40
C SER A 388 -13.22 -4.04 32.48
N LEU A 389 -14.49 -3.64 32.34
CA LEU A 389 -15.19 -2.81 33.32
C LEU A 389 -15.29 -3.48 34.69
N LYS A 390 -15.52 -4.80 34.71
CA LYS A 390 -15.55 -5.61 35.94
C LYS A 390 -14.16 -5.77 36.59
N LEU A 391 -13.07 -5.56 35.85
CA LEU A 391 -11.69 -5.63 36.36
C LEU A 391 -11.19 -4.30 36.94
N VAL A 392 -11.72 -3.17 36.45
CA VAL A 392 -11.36 -1.85 36.97
C VAL A 392 -11.75 -1.74 38.43
N ASP A 393 -10.79 -1.39 39.28
CA ASP A 393 -11.04 -0.99 40.65
C ASP A 393 -9.99 0.05 41.06
N LYS A 394 -10.42 1.32 41.04
CA LYS A 394 -9.54 2.45 41.30
C LYS A 394 -9.08 2.52 42.76
N GLU A 395 -9.83 1.95 43.70
CA GLU A 395 -9.47 1.92 45.12
C GLU A 395 -8.40 0.86 45.39
N LEU A 396 -8.46 -0.26 44.67
CA LEU A 396 -7.46 -1.33 44.72
C LEU A 396 -6.26 -1.09 43.78
N GLY A 397 -6.26 0.04 43.05
CA GLY A 397 -5.15 0.44 42.17
C GLY A 397 -5.12 -0.28 40.83
N PHE A 398 -6.23 -0.85 40.36
CA PHE A 398 -6.36 -1.51 39.07
C PHE A 398 -7.03 -0.60 38.03
N TYR A 399 -6.29 -0.30 36.97
CA TYR A 399 -6.75 0.55 35.88
C TYR A 399 -6.69 -0.22 34.57
N ILE A 400 -7.71 -0.03 33.72
CA ILE A 400 -7.73 -0.56 32.36
C ILE A 400 -7.77 0.62 31.39
N ILE A 401 -6.81 0.62 30.47
CA ILE A 401 -6.69 1.60 29.40
C ILE A 401 -6.83 0.85 28.08
N TRP A 402 -7.77 1.27 27.24
CA TRP A 402 -7.94 0.75 25.90
C TRP A 402 -7.37 1.70 24.87
N ILE A 403 -6.67 1.15 23.88
CA ILE A 403 -6.42 1.85 22.63
C ILE A 403 -7.61 1.56 21.74
N THR A 404 -8.45 2.56 21.46
CA THR A 404 -9.75 2.40 20.77
C THR A 404 -10.36 3.72 20.33
N ASN A 405 -11.09 3.68 19.21
CA ASN A 405 -11.94 4.80 18.78
C ASN A 405 -13.37 4.67 19.35
N GLN A 406 -13.73 3.53 19.94
CA GLN A 406 -15.05 3.36 20.55
C GLN A 406 -15.20 4.28 21.78
N PRO A 407 -16.38 4.90 21.95
CA PRO A 407 -16.68 5.62 23.18
C PRO A 407 -16.74 4.63 24.34
N LEU A 408 -16.00 4.92 25.41
CA LEU A 408 -15.95 4.08 26.60
C LEU A 408 -16.77 4.67 27.74
N ASP A 409 -17.19 3.80 28.66
CA ASP A 409 -17.71 4.21 29.96
C ASP A 409 -16.68 5.05 30.72
N ILE A 410 -17.13 6.02 31.52
CA ILE A 410 -16.29 6.94 32.31
C ILE A 410 -15.30 6.23 33.26
N SER A 411 -15.56 4.97 33.56
CA SER A 411 -14.72 4.13 34.40
C SER A 411 -13.49 3.60 33.67
N LEU A 412 -13.55 3.45 32.34
CA LEU A 412 -12.46 3.03 31.46
C LEU A 412 -11.80 4.26 30.80
N GLN A 413 -10.50 4.18 30.55
CA GLN A 413 -9.80 5.20 29.75
C GLN A 413 -9.58 4.69 28.33
N GLY A 414 -9.87 5.55 27.35
CA GLY A 414 -9.71 5.26 25.94
C GLY A 414 -8.78 6.25 25.28
N PHE A 415 -7.87 5.77 24.44
CA PHE A 415 -7.05 6.60 23.57
C PHE A 415 -7.21 6.14 22.12
N PRO A 416 -7.61 7.04 21.19
CA PRO A 416 -7.67 6.69 19.78
C PRO A 416 -6.31 6.22 19.26
N PRO A 417 -6.22 5.10 18.53
CA PRO A 417 -4.96 4.61 17.95
C PRO A 417 -4.29 5.62 17.01
N GLU A 418 -5.08 6.51 16.39
CA GLU A 418 -4.59 7.53 15.46
C GLU A 418 -4.21 8.85 16.16
N GLN A 419 -4.39 8.96 17.47
CA GLN A 419 -4.11 10.18 18.22
C GLN A 419 -2.66 10.65 18.00
N ASP A 420 -2.47 11.96 17.79
CA ASP A 420 -1.13 12.54 17.78
C ASP A 420 -0.44 12.39 19.15
N ASN A 421 0.83 11.99 19.11
CA ASN A 421 1.64 11.70 20.29
C ASN A 421 0.93 10.76 21.28
N LEU A 422 0.42 9.62 20.79
CA LEU A 422 -0.28 8.61 21.58
C LEU A 422 0.54 8.17 22.79
N ILE A 423 1.84 7.94 22.61
CA ILE A 423 2.75 7.58 23.71
C ILE A 423 2.74 8.65 24.80
N GLY A 424 2.93 9.92 24.43
CA GLY A 424 2.92 11.03 25.38
C GLY A 424 1.57 11.19 26.06
N ALA A 425 0.47 10.95 25.35
CA ALA A 425 -0.87 11.01 25.92
C ALA A 425 -1.15 9.90 26.94
N ILE A 426 -0.76 8.66 26.62
CA ILE A 426 -0.86 7.53 27.55
C ILE A 426 0.05 7.79 28.75
N GLN A 427 1.29 8.23 28.54
CA GLN A 427 2.23 8.53 29.63
C GLN A 427 1.70 9.62 30.57
N ALA A 428 1.17 10.72 30.03
CA ALA A 428 0.52 11.77 30.80
C ALA A 428 -0.74 11.27 31.53
N GLY A 429 -1.45 10.29 30.94
CA GLY A 429 -2.54 9.58 31.59
C GLY A 429 -2.06 8.81 32.83
N LEU A 430 -0.99 8.02 32.69
CA LEU A 430 -0.38 7.26 33.79
C LEU A 430 0.14 8.17 34.91
N GLU A 431 0.71 9.33 34.58
CA GLU A 431 1.15 10.32 35.57
C GLU A 431 0.00 10.86 36.42
N LYS A 432 -1.19 11.04 35.83
CA LYS A 432 -2.40 11.44 36.58
C LYS A 432 -2.95 10.33 37.49
N LEU A 433 -2.56 9.08 37.24
CA LEU A 433 -2.90 7.95 38.08
C LEU A 433 -1.93 7.77 39.24
N THR A 434 -0.79 8.48 39.25
CA THR A 434 0.22 8.39 40.32
C THR A 434 -0.34 8.96 41.60
#